data_AF-A0A2P4PFG9-F1
#
_entry.id   AF-A0A2P4PFG9-F1
#
_cell.length_a   1.000
_cell.length_b   1.000
_cell.length_c   1.000
_cell.angle_alpha   90.00
_cell.angle_beta   90.00
_cell.angle_gamma   90.00
#
_symmetry.space_group_name_H-M   'P 1'
#
loop_
_entity.id
_entity.type
_entity.pdbx_description
1 polymer ?
#
loop_
_entity_poly.entity_id
_entity_poly.type
_entity_poly.pdbx_seq_one_letter_code
_entity_poly.pdbx_strand_id
1 'polypeptide(L)'
;MDILQAIRFIIQAWGELNPEVVRNYLRNVSEDICQNENLVLNELTDALRDLNLPYPMQAEEFLNLPEDNIVYKVPEDDKIIEEYLFKNTDKENMDLEEIDDSDEIPVISTSTAIASLETVRMFLLQQENAEEYVKLVGKIEKFFRVKKTNSLRQTDINAYFH
;
A
#
# COMPACT_ATOMS: atom_id res chain seq x y z
N MET A 1 -11.48 -22.52 -48.06
CA MET A 1 -12.45 -23.05 -47.10
C MET A 1 -13.45 -21.94 -46.86
N ASP A 2 -14.71 -22.15 -47.23
CA ASP A 2 -15.77 -21.14 -47.06
C ASP A 2 -16.28 -21.16 -45.60
N ILE A 3 -16.76 -20.03 -45.09
CA ILE A 3 -17.30 -19.90 -43.71
C ILE A 3 -18.41 -20.93 -43.49
N LEU A 4 -19.22 -21.19 -44.51
CA LEU A 4 -20.28 -22.20 -44.45
C LEU A 4 -19.73 -23.62 -44.28
N GLN A 5 -18.57 -23.93 -44.89
CA GLN A 5 -17.91 -25.23 -44.70
C GLN A 5 -17.29 -25.36 -43.31
N ALA A 6 -16.71 -24.28 -42.78
CA ALA A 6 -16.19 -24.26 -41.42
C ALA A 6 -17.31 -24.48 -40.38
N ILE A 7 -18.45 -23.80 -40.54
CA ILE A 7 -19.62 -23.98 -39.66
C ILE A 7 -20.14 -25.41 -39.73
N ARG A 8 -20.29 -25.99 -40.93
CA ARG A 8 -20.74 -27.39 -41.10
C ARG A 8 -19.77 -28.38 -40.48
N PHE A 9 -18.46 -28.15 -40.64
CA PHE A 9 -17.42 -28.99 -40.05
C PHE A 9 -17.47 -28.96 -38.51
N ILE A 10 -17.62 -27.78 -37.92
CA ILE A 10 -17.76 -27.61 -36.47
C ILE A 10 -19.01 -28.36 -35.98
N ILE A 11 -20.17 -28.16 -36.60
CA ILE A 11 -21.43 -28.84 -36.20
C ILE A 11 -21.30 -30.37 -36.27
N GLN A 12 -20.66 -30.89 -37.32
CA GLN A 12 -20.44 -32.33 -37.46
C GLN A 12 -19.51 -32.88 -36.38
N ALA A 13 -18.39 -32.19 -36.10
CA ALA A 13 -17.46 -32.57 -35.04
C ALA A 13 -18.12 -32.53 -33.65
N TRP A 14 -19.04 -31.60 -33.40
CA TRP A 14 -19.84 -31.55 -32.16
C TRP A 14 -20.87 -32.67 -32.06
N GLY A 15 -21.42 -33.15 -33.17
CA GLY A 15 -22.33 -34.30 -33.19
C GLY A 15 -21.64 -35.64 -32.91
N GLU A 16 -20.33 -35.73 -33.14
CA GLU A 16 -19.52 -36.93 -32.89
C GLU A 16 -18.92 -36.97 -31.47
N LEU A 17 -18.99 -35.86 -30.72
CA LEU A 17 -18.51 -35.78 -29.35
C LEU A 17 -19.42 -36.57 -28.40
N ASN A 18 -18.88 -37.61 -27.76
CA ASN A 18 -19.59 -38.33 -26.71
C ASN A 18 -19.84 -37.39 -25.50
N PRO A 19 -21.11 -37.16 -25.10
CA PRO A 19 -21.44 -36.32 -23.95
C PRO A 19 -20.75 -36.75 -22.65
N GLU A 20 -20.42 -38.04 -22.49
CA GLU A 20 -19.68 -38.55 -21.33
C GLU A 20 -18.24 -38.06 -21.30
N VAL A 21 -17.58 -37.92 -22.46
CA VAL A 21 -16.20 -37.41 -22.55
C VAL A 21 -16.16 -35.95 -22.16
N VAL A 22 -17.13 -35.15 -22.63
CA VAL A 22 -17.27 -33.74 -22.26
C VAL A 22 -17.54 -33.59 -20.77
N ARG A 23 -18.46 -34.40 -20.23
CA ARG A 23 -18.77 -34.39 -18.79
C ARG A 23 -17.55 -34.77 -17.94
N ASN A 24 -16.81 -35.80 -18.34
CA ASN A 24 -15.65 -36.26 -17.62
C ASN A 24 -14.50 -35.25 -17.68
N TYR A 25 -14.29 -34.61 -18.83
CA TYR A 25 -13.32 -33.53 -18.98
C TYR A 25 -13.67 -32.33 -18.08
N LEU A 26 -14.91 -31.86 -18.11
CA LEU A 26 -15.36 -30.75 -17.26
C LEU A 26 -15.27 -31.09 -15.77
N ARG A 27 -15.58 -32.32 -15.38
CA ARG A 27 -15.41 -32.79 -14.00
C ARG A 27 -13.94 -32.75 -13.58
N ASN A 28 -13.04 -33.29 -14.40
CA ASN A 28 -11.62 -33.31 -14.08
C ASN A 28 -11.03 -31.89 -14.00
N VAL A 29 -11.41 -30.99 -14.90
CA VAL A 29 -11.01 -29.58 -14.85
C VAL A 29 -11.53 -28.91 -13.57
N SER A 30 -12.78 -29.16 -13.19
CA SER A 30 -13.35 -28.64 -11.94
C SER A 30 -12.62 -29.16 -10.70
N GLU A 31 -12.20 -30.42 -10.72
CA GLU A 31 -11.50 -31.06 -9.61
C GLU A 31 -10.06 -30.54 -9.51
N ASP A 32 -9.35 -30.37 -10.63
CA ASP A 32 -8.02 -29.75 -10.68
C ASP A 32 -8.03 -28.31 -10.17
N ILE A 33 -9.03 -27.51 -10.56
CA ILE A 33 -9.21 -26.13 -10.07
C ILE A 33 -9.42 -26.13 -8.55
N CYS A 34 -10.32 -26.99 -8.05
CA CYS A 34 -10.60 -27.12 -6.62
C CYS A 34 -9.36 -27.56 -5.83
N GLN A 35 -8.57 -28.51 -6.33
CA GLN A 35 -7.32 -28.91 -5.67
C GLN A 35 -6.29 -27.78 -5.64
N ASN A 36 -6.18 -27.01 -6.72
CA ASN A 36 -5.27 -25.87 -6.76
C ASN A 36 -5.70 -24.74 -5.80
N GLU A 37 -6.99 -24.44 -5.71
CA GLU A 37 -7.53 -23.48 -4.73
C GLU A 37 -7.23 -23.91 -3.29
N ASN A 38 -7.43 -25.19 -2.97
CA ASN A 38 -7.11 -25.73 -1.64
C ASN A 38 -5.60 -25.64 -1.32
N LEU A 39 -4.72 -25.86 -2.31
CA LEU A 39 -3.27 -25.72 -2.12
C LEU A 39 -2.89 -24.27 -1.76
N VAL A 40 -3.45 -23.28 -2.47
CA VAL A 40 -3.18 -21.85 -2.21
C VAL A 40 -3.73 -21.43 -0.84
N LEU A 41 -4.91 -21.91 -0.45
CA LEU A 41 -5.50 -21.65 0.88
C LEU A 41 -4.63 -22.22 2.01
N ASN A 42 -4.10 -23.43 1.83
CA ASN A 42 -3.21 -24.05 2.82
C ASN A 42 -1.90 -23.25 2.97
N GLU A 43 -1.30 -22.81 1.86
CA GLU A 43 -0.08 -21.98 1.88
C GLU A 43 -0.32 -20.64 2.60
N LEU A 44 -1.46 -19.99 2.34
CA LEU A 44 -1.86 -18.76 3.04
C LEU A 44 -2.08 -19.02 4.54
N THR A 45 -2.72 -20.13 4.89
CA THR A 45 -2.96 -20.51 6.29
C THR A 45 -1.65 -20.72 7.04
N ASP A 46 -0.67 -21.38 6.42
CA ASP A 46 0.65 -21.59 7.02
C ASP A 46 1.41 -20.26 7.16
N ALA A 47 1.37 -19.38 6.16
CA ALA A 47 1.96 -18.04 6.26
C ALA A 47 1.33 -17.20 7.38
N LEU A 48 0.01 -17.27 7.57
CA LEU A 48 -0.69 -16.58 8.66
C LEU A 48 -0.30 -17.15 10.03
N ARG A 49 -0.06 -18.47 10.11
CA ARG A 49 0.42 -19.13 11.33
C ARG A 49 1.83 -18.68 11.71
N ASP A 50 2.71 -18.52 10.73
CA ASP A 50 4.11 -18.09 10.95
C ASP A 50 4.23 -16.66 11.53
N LEU A 51 3.21 -15.82 11.34
CA LEU A 51 3.15 -14.47 11.90
C LEU A 51 2.99 -14.44 13.43
N ASN A 52 2.74 -15.58 14.09
CA ASN A 52 2.55 -15.67 15.55
C ASN A 52 1.54 -14.67 16.14
N LEU A 53 0.50 -14.40 15.35
CA LEU A 53 -0.86 -14.02 15.73
C LEU A 53 -1.33 -14.42 17.15
N PRO A 54 -1.57 -13.55 18.16
CA PRO A 54 -2.34 -13.99 19.34
C PRO A 54 -3.75 -14.47 18.97
N TYR A 55 -4.34 -13.91 17.90
CA TYR A 55 -5.62 -14.31 17.32
C TYR A 55 -5.54 -14.25 15.79
N PRO A 56 -4.98 -15.26 15.12
CA PRO A 56 -4.87 -15.27 13.66
C PRO A 56 -6.26 -15.51 13.04
N MET A 57 -6.61 -14.70 12.05
CA MET A 57 -7.82 -14.88 11.23
C MET A 57 -7.66 -16.13 10.35
N GLN A 58 -8.74 -16.87 10.11
CA GLN A 58 -8.70 -18.00 9.17
C GLN A 58 -8.51 -17.49 7.73
N ALA A 59 -7.79 -18.24 6.90
CA ALA A 59 -7.49 -17.84 5.52
C ALA A 59 -8.78 -17.67 4.69
N GLU A 60 -9.78 -18.52 4.94
CA GLU A 60 -11.08 -18.47 4.28
C GLU A 60 -11.87 -17.22 4.70
N GLU A 61 -11.80 -16.83 5.98
CA GLU A 61 -12.45 -15.61 6.48
C GLU A 61 -11.76 -14.34 5.97
N PHE A 62 -10.43 -14.38 5.80
CA PHE A 62 -9.65 -13.27 5.26
C PHE A 62 -10.00 -12.97 3.80
N LEU A 63 -10.24 -14.01 3.00
CA LEU A 63 -10.58 -13.86 1.58
C LEU A 63 -12.07 -13.57 1.37
N ASN A 64 -12.93 -14.08 2.24
CA ASN A 64 -14.37 -13.90 2.17
C ASN A 64 -14.83 -12.84 3.17
N LEU A 65 -14.54 -11.58 2.87
CA LEU A 65 -15.15 -10.46 3.58
C LEU A 65 -16.68 -10.56 3.40
N PRO A 66 -17.47 -10.66 4.48
CA PRO A 66 -18.91 -10.58 4.34
C PRO A 66 -19.27 -9.22 3.73
N GLU A 67 -20.04 -9.23 2.65
CA GLU A 67 -20.56 -8.00 2.01
C GLU A 67 -21.35 -7.13 3.01
N ASP A 68 -21.83 -7.73 4.10
CA ASP A 68 -22.62 -7.07 5.13
C ASP A 68 -21.73 -6.42 6.22
N ASN A 69 -21.56 -5.10 6.08
CA ASN A 69 -21.26 -4.14 7.14
C ASN A 69 -19.87 -4.19 7.79
N ILE A 70 -18.81 -3.89 7.02
CA ILE A 70 -17.65 -3.20 7.62
C ILE A 70 -18.03 -1.73 7.84
N VAL A 71 -18.96 -1.47 8.74
CA VAL A 71 -19.08 -0.14 9.34
C VAL A 71 -17.91 -0.04 10.30
N TYR A 72 -16.80 0.54 9.85
CA TYR A 72 -15.82 1.09 10.78
C TYR A 72 -16.57 2.13 11.62
N LYS A 73 -17.13 1.72 12.75
CA LYS A 73 -17.49 2.66 13.81
C LYS A 73 -16.17 3.20 14.28
N VAL A 74 -15.79 4.35 13.74
CA VAL A 74 -14.77 5.20 14.33
C VAL A 74 -15.19 5.36 15.79
N PRO A 75 -14.40 4.85 16.75
CA PRO A 75 -14.72 5.04 18.15
C PRO A 75 -14.80 6.55 18.39
N GLU A 76 -15.82 6.99 19.10
CA GLU A 76 -15.86 8.37 19.57
C GLU A 76 -14.63 8.60 20.46
N ASP A 77 -14.03 9.78 20.36
CA ASP A 77 -12.78 10.13 21.06
C ASP A 77 -12.84 9.79 22.55
N ASP A 78 -14.00 9.98 23.17
CA ASP A 78 -14.28 9.64 24.57
C ASP A 78 -14.00 8.16 24.90
N LYS A 79 -14.34 7.23 24.00
CA LYS A 79 -14.10 5.79 24.18
C LYS A 79 -12.64 5.42 24.00
N ILE A 80 -11.92 6.14 23.13
CA ILE A 80 -10.48 5.97 22.93
C ILE A 80 -9.74 6.45 24.18
N ILE A 81 -10.13 7.61 24.70
CA ILE A 81 -9.58 8.21 25.92
C ILE A 81 -9.87 7.30 27.12
N GLU A 82 -11.09 6.77 27.25
CA GLU A 82 -11.45 5.84 28.33
C GLU A 82 -10.59 4.56 28.27
N GLU A 83 -10.50 3.91 27.10
CA GLU A 83 -9.68 2.70 26.95
C GLU A 83 -8.18 2.96 27.23
N TYR A 84 -7.66 4.12 26.83
CA TYR A 84 -6.27 4.51 27.07
C TYR A 84 -5.99 4.88 28.53
N LEU A 85 -6.89 5.62 29.19
CA LEU A 85 -6.72 6.04 30.58
C LEU A 85 -6.88 4.88 31.57
N PHE A 86 -7.86 4.00 31.34
CA PHE A 86 -8.16 2.89 32.25
C PHE A 86 -7.20 1.70 32.11
N LYS A 87 -6.55 1.52 30.95
CA LYS A 87 -5.50 0.49 30.78
C LYS A 87 -4.12 0.92 31.25
N ASN A 88 -3.86 2.23 31.34
CA ASN A 88 -2.55 2.78 31.70
C ASN A 88 -2.46 3.34 33.13
N THR A 89 -3.50 3.20 33.95
CA THR A 89 -3.55 3.79 35.31
C THR A 89 -2.59 3.14 36.31
N ASP A 90 -1.88 2.07 35.94
CA ASP A 90 -0.84 1.46 36.77
C ASP A 90 0.53 2.16 36.66
N LYS A 91 0.67 3.23 35.87
CA LYS A 91 1.93 3.98 35.77
C LYS A 91 1.75 5.47 36.04
N GLU A 92 2.24 5.82 37.22
CA GLU A 92 2.50 7.13 37.80
C GLU A 92 2.78 8.28 36.81
N ASN A 93 2.22 9.45 37.14
CA ASN A 93 2.65 10.79 36.74
C ASN A 93 2.79 11.06 35.23
N MET A 94 1.66 11.24 34.54
CA MET A 94 1.65 12.08 33.34
C MET A 94 1.38 13.53 33.77
N ASP A 95 2.47 14.29 33.89
CA ASP A 95 2.45 15.75 33.79
C ASP A 95 1.86 16.06 32.41
N LEU A 96 0.62 16.54 32.39
CA LEU A 96 -0.06 16.93 31.16
C LEU A 96 0.53 18.27 30.73
N GLU A 97 1.66 18.23 30.03
CA GLU A 97 2.13 19.41 29.30
C GLU A 97 1.03 19.79 28.29
N GLU A 98 0.54 21.02 28.40
CA GLU A 98 -0.39 21.64 27.45
C GLU A 98 0.16 21.45 26.03
N ILE A 99 -0.53 20.65 25.23
CA ILE A 99 -0.20 20.48 23.82
C ILE A 99 -0.62 21.77 23.12
N ASP A 100 0.37 22.49 22.60
CA ASP A 100 0.17 23.69 21.78
C ASP A 100 -0.45 23.29 20.43
N ASP A 101 -1.74 23.61 20.24
CA ASP A 101 -2.51 23.41 18.99
C ASP A 101 -2.16 24.42 17.88
N SER A 102 -1.05 25.15 18.03
CA SER A 102 -0.51 26.03 17.00
C SER A 102 -0.05 25.20 15.78
N ASP A 103 -0.67 25.44 14.61
CA ASP A 103 -0.21 24.99 13.28
C ASP A 103 1.13 25.67 12.87
N GLU A 104 2.09 25.79 13.78
CA GLU A 104 3.39 26.39 13.48
C GLU A 104 4.18 25.41 12.60
N ILE A 105 4.15 25.65 11.28
CA ILE A 105 4.94 24.87 10.33
C ILE A 105 6.41 24.99 10.74
N PRO A 106 7.08 23.89 11.13
CA PRO A 106 8.43 23.96 11.64
C PRO A 106 9.37 24.45 10.53
N VAL A 107 10.14 25.49 10.83
CA VAL A 107 11.14 26.03 9.90
C VAL A 107 12.30 25.03 9.78
N ILE A 108 12.29 24.23 8.72
CA ILE A 108 13.33 23.22 8.48
C ILE A 108 14.62 23.81 7.89
N SER A 109 15.75 23.19 8.22
CA SER A 109 17.04 23.55 7.65
C SER A 109 17.13 23.21 6.15
N THR A 110 18.00 23.90 5.41
CA THR A 110 18.23 23.57 3.98
C THR A 110 18.77 22.15 3.78
N SER A 111 19.56 21.63 4.75
CA SER A 111 20.00 20.23 4.75
C SER A 111 18.84 19.24 4.92
N THR A 112 17.93 19.52 5.86
CA THR A 112 16.74 18.70 6.11
C THR A 112 15.84 18.69 4.89
N ALA A 113 15.63 19.86 4.25
CA ALA A 113 14.87 19.98 3.02
C ALA A 113 15.46 19.13 1.88
N ILE A 114 16.79 19.15 1.69
CA ILE A 114 17.45 18.33 0.66
C ILE A 114 17.26 16.83 0.95
N ALA A 115 17.41 16.39 2.20
CA ALA A 115 17.21 14.98 2.57
C ALA A 115 15.75 14.55 2.36
N SER A 116 14.78 15.38 2.74
CA SER A 116 13.36 15.08 2.51
C SER A 116 12.99 15.00 1.03
N LEU A 117 13.69 15.76 0.18
CA LEU A 117 13.47 15.76 -1.26
C LEU A 117 13.92 14.44 -1.91
N GLU A 118 14.90 13.75 -1.32
CA GLU A 118 15.34 12.42 -1.76
C GLU A 118 14.22 11.38 -1.59
N THR A 119 13.49 11.44 -0.48
CA THR A 119 12.29 10.61 -0.24
C THR A 119 11.21 10.86 -1.30
N VAL A 120 10.93 12.14 -1.61
CA VAL A 120 9.96 12.51 -2.66
C VAL A 120 10.41 11.99 -4.02
N ARG A 121 11.70 12.10 -4.34
CA ARG A 121 12.27 11.58 -5.60
C ARG A 121 12.11 10.07 -5.70
N MET A 122 12.37 9.34 -4.62
CA MET A 122 12.24 7.88 -4.57
C MET A 122 10.79 7.44 -4.77
N PHE A 123 9.83 8.12 -4.14
CA PHE A 123 8.40 7.88 -4.36
C PHE A 123 8.00 8.10 -5.81
N LEU A 124 8.42 9.23 -6.42
CA LEU A 124 8.07 9.54 -7.81
C LEU A 124 8.63 8.53 -8.81
N LEU A 125 9.81 7.95 -8.56
CA LEU A 125 10.39 6.93 -9.43
C LEU A 125 9.58 5.62 -9.46
N GLN A 126 8.72 5.39 -8.48
CA GLN A 126 7.84 4.22 -8.43
C GLN A 126 6.51 4.44 -9.19
N GLN A 127 6.20 5.68 -9.58
CA GLN A 127 4.95 6.03 -10.25
C GLN A 127 5.09 5.98 -11.77
N GLU A 128 4.04 5.53 -12.47
CA GLU A 128 3.97 5.59 -13.93
C GLU A 128 3.83 7.06 -14.39
N ASN A 129 4.51 7.46 -15.48
CA ASN A 129 4.48 8.82 -16.04
C ASN A 129 5.03 9.96 -15.15
N ALA A 130 5.91 9.68 -14.18
CA ALA A 130 6.45 10.69 -13.27
C ALA A 130 7.66 11.50 -13.79
N GLU A 131 8.05 11.35 -15.04
CA GLU A 131 9.32 11.87 -15.57
C GLU A 131 9.43 13.41 -15.49
N GLU A 132 8.32 14.13 -15.72
CA GLU A 132 8.27 15.59 -15.59
C GLU A 132 8.42 16.03 -14.13
N TYR A 133 7.79 15.31 -13.20
CA TYR A 133 7.88 15.60 -11.77
C TYR A 133 9.28 15.35 -11.23
N VAL A 134 9.97 14.29 -11.68
CA VAL A 134 11.37 14.03 -11.34
C VAL A 134 12.29 15.16 -11.84
N LYS A 135 12.03 15.70 -13.03
CA LYS A 135 12.76 16.88 -13.57
C LYS A 135 12.52 18.13 -12.72
N LEU A 136 11.28 18.34 -12.25
CA LEU A 136 10.94 19.45 -11.36
C LEU A 136 11.65 19.33 -10.01
N VAL A 137 11.65 18.14 -9.41
CA VAL A 137 12.37 17.86 -8.16
C VAL A 137 13.86 18.19 -8.30
N GLY A 138 14.50 17.80 -9.41
CA GLY A 138 15.90 18.15 -9.67
C GLY A 138 16.17 19.66 -9.76
N LYS A 139 15.21 20.45 -10.26
CA LYS A 139 15.33 21.93 -10.26
C LYS A 139 15.26 22.51 -8.85
N ILE A 140 14.36 22.00 -8.02
CA ILE A 140 14.20 22.42 -6.61
C ILE A 140 15.46 22.07 -5.81
N GLU A 141 16.00 20.88 -6.03
CA GLU A 141 17.24 20.43 -5.39
C GLU A 141 18.43 21.35 -5.73
N LYS A 142 18.56 21.72 -7.01
CA LYS A 142 19.58 22.68 -7.46
C LYS A 142 19.44 24.02 -6.75
N PHE A 143 18.21 24.50 -6.57
CA PHE A 143 17.95 25.74 -5.84
C PHE A 143 18.40 25.66 -4.37
N PHE A 144 18.06 24.57 -3.68
CA PHE A 144 18.51 24.36 -2.30
C PHE A 144 20.02 24.25 -2.16
N ARG A 145 20.70 23.59 -3.11
CA ARG A 145 22.17 23.52 -3.14
C ARG A 145 22.80 24.91 -3.29
N VAL A 146 22.26 25.75 -4.18
CA VAL A 146 22.72 27.15 -4.36
C VAL A 146 22.51 27.96 -3.08
N LYS A 147 21.34 27.83 -2.44
CA LYS A 147 21.04 28.51 -1.17
C LYS A 147 22.01 28.08 -0.06
N LYS A 148 22.30 26.78 0.04
CA LYS A 148 23.27 26.24 1.00
C LYS A 148 24.68 26.79 0.75
N THR A 149 25.13 26.83 -0.50
CA THR A 149 26.45 27.40 -0.83
C THR A 149 26.54 28.89 -0.56
N ASN A 150 25.47 29.65 -0.79
CA ASN A 150 25.44 31.08 -0.50
C ASN A 150 25.41 31.35 1.01
N SER A 151 24.70 30.53 1.78
CA SER A 151 24.70 30.62 3.25
C SER A 151 26.05 30.29 3.87
N LEU A 152 26.89 29.49 3.20
CA LEU A 152 28.23 29.12 3.65
C LEU A 152 29.31 30.13 3.24
N ARG A 153 29.00 31.07 2.34
CA ARG A 153 29.91 32.17 2.01
C ARG A 153 29.86 33.19 3.14
N GLN A 154 30.98 33.33 3.86
CA GLN A 154 31.16 34.46 4.77
C GLN A 154 30.95 35.77 3.99
N THR A 155 30.15 36.67 4.54
CA THR A 155 30.11 38.06 4.10
C THR A 155 31.50 38.63 4.23
N ASP A 156 32.05 39.12 3.12
CA ASP A 156 33.36 39.76 3.09
C ASP A 156 33.35 40.95 4.06
N ILE A 157 34.38 41.06 4.89
CA ILE A 157 34.48 42.07 5.96
C ILE A 157 34.41 43.50 5.38
N ASN A 158 34.71 43.64 4.08
CA ASN A 158 34.55 44.85 3.29
C ASN A 158 33.10 45.37 3.21
N ALA A 159 32.10 44.57 3.57
CA ALA A 159 30.70 45.02 3.68
C ALA A 159 30.42 45.84 4.96
N TYR A 160 31.33 45.81 5.94
CA TYR A 160 31.16 46.47 7.25
C TYR A 160 32.10 47.66 7.46
N PHE A 161 33.03 47.89 6.56
CA PHE A 161 33.95 49.02 6.62
C PHE A 161 33.81 49.85 5.34
N HIS A 162 33.05 50.94 5.47
CA HIS A 162 32.90 52.01 4.49
C HIS A 162 33.87 53.16 4.77
#